data_AF-A0A7C7KLE3-F1
#
_entry.id   AF-A0A7C7KLE3-F1
#
_cell.length_a   1.000
_cell.length_b   1.000
_cell.length_c   1.000
_cell.angle_alpha   90.00
_cell.angle_beta   90.00
_cell.angle_gamma   90.00
#
_symmetry.space_group_name_H-M   'P 1'
#
loop_
_entity.id
_entity.type
_entity.pdbx_description
1 polymer ?
#
loop_
_entity_poly.entity_id
_entity_poly.type
_entity_poly.pdbx_seq_one_letter_code
_entity_poly.pdbx_strand_id
1 'polypeptide(L)'
;MDVSIFLARLMGPLFLAVGAGLLINQDHYRTMLQRFLTDTALYYFSGALALTGGVAILLFHNLWVADWRVLLTILGWLSVAKGLARLLV
;
A
#
# COMPACT_ATOMS: atom_id res chain seq x y z
N MET A 1 13.28 14.09 8.81
CA MET A 1 14.05 13.28 7.84
C MET A 1 14.06 11.81 8.25
N ASP A 2 14.12 11.53 9.55
CA ASP A 2 14.16 10.17 10.11
C ASP A 2 12.92 9.34 9.77
N VAL A 3 11.72 9.93 9.87
CA VAL A 3 10.46 9.25 9.52
C VAL A 3 10.42 8.86 8.03
N SER A 4 10.86 9.75 7.14
CA SER A 4 10.85 9.50 5.70
C SER A 4 11.76 8.32 5.33
N ILE A 5 12.96 8.27 5.91
CA ILE A 5 13.92 7.18 5.69
C ILE A 5 13.40 5.88 6.33
N PHE A 6 12.83 5.96 7.53
CA PHE A 6 12.19 4.82 8.20
C PHE A 6 11.08 4.21 7.34
N LEU A 7 10.14 5.03 6.83
CA LEU A 7 9.07 4.57 5.96
C LEU A 7 9.60 3.97 4.66
N ALA A 8 10.62 4.57 4.05
CA ALA A 8 11.26 4.01 2.86
C ALA A 8 11.91 2.64 3.13
N ARG A 9 12.58 2.48 4.26
CA ARG A 9 13.19 1.20 4.68
C ARG A 9 12.16 0.14 5.04
N LEU A 10 11.00 0.55 5.56
CA LEU A 10 9.91 -0.35 5.89
C LEU A 10 9.17 -0.83 4.62
N MET A 11 8.80 0.11 3.75
CA MET A 11 7.95 -0.15 2.59
C MET A 11 8.75 -0.65 1.38
N GLY A 12 10.00 -0.20 1.22
CA GLY A 12 10.85 -0.51 0.07
C GLY A 12 11.05 -2.01 -0.14
N PRO A 13 11.58 -2.77 0.83
CA PRO A 13 11.75 -4.21 0.71
C PRO A 13 10.44 -4.96 0.45
N LEU A 14 9.35 -4.53 1.08
CA LEU A 14 8.02 -5.11 0.86
C LEU A 14 7.57 -4.93 -0.59
N PHE A 15 7.64 -3.71 -1.14
CA PHE A 15 7.26 -3.46 -2.53
C PHE A 15 8.19 -4.12 -3.53
N LEU A 16 9.49 -4.20 -3.23
CA LEU A 16 10.44 -4.93 -4.06
C LEU A 16 10.13 -6.42 -4.08
N ALA A 17 9.82 -7.04 -2.94
CA ALA A 17 9.46 -8.46 -2.88
C ALA A 17 8.16 -8.76 -3.64
N VAL A 18 7.14 -7.91 -3.49
CA VAL A 18 5.87 -8.04 -4.24
C VAL A 18 6.08 -7.86 -5.73
N GLY A 19 6.83 -6.82 -6.13
CA GLY A 19 7.15 -6.55 -7.53
C GLY A 19 7.98 -7.66 -8.17
N ALA A 20 9.00 -8.16 -7.47
CA ALA A 20 9.80 -9.30 -7.92
C ALA A 20 8.95 -10.56 -8.05
N GLY A 21 8.09 -10.85 -7.07
CA GLY A 21 7.16 -11.97 -7.12
C GLY A 21 6.22 -11.91 -8.32
N LEU A 22 5.68 -10.73 -8.62
CA LEU A 22 4.81 -10.50 -9.78
C LEU A 22 5.55 -10.75 -11.11
N LEU A 23 6.82 -10.38 -11.21
CA LEU A 23 7.64 -10.57 -12.40
C LEU A 23 8.10 -12.02 -12.58
N ILE A 24 8.42 -12.71 -11.48
CA ILE A 24 8.90 -14.10 -11.50
C ILE A 24 7.76 -15.08 -11.81
N ASN A 25 6.58 -14.86 -11.21
CA ASN A 25 5.46 -15.80 -11.34
C ASN A 25 4.13 -15.07 -11.49
N GLN A 26 3.93 -14.49 -12.68
CA GLN A 26 2.76 -13.69 -13.00
C GLN A 26 1.46 -14.48 -12.89
N ASP A 27 1.44 -15.75 -13.33
CA ASP A 27 0.23 -16.59 -13.30
C ASP A 27 -0.19 -16.92 -11.87
N HIS A 28 0.76 -17.26 -10.99
CA HIS A 28 0.48 -17.46 -9.58
C HIS A 28 -0.11 -16.20 -8.93
N TYR A 29 0.48 -15.03 -9.18
CA TYR A 29 -0.03 -13.77 -8.66
C TYR A 29 -1.42 -13.42 -9.19
N ARG A 30 -1.71 -13.69 -10.47
CA ARG A 30 -3.05 -13.50 -11.05
C ARG A 30 -4.09 -14.36 -10.35
N THR A 31 -3.83 -15.65 -10.16
CA THR A 31 -4.75 -16.54 -9.45
C THR A 31 -4.93 -16.14 -7.98
N MET A 32 -3.85 -15.74 -7.30
CA MET A 32 -3.92 -15.23 -5.92
C MET A 32 -4.81 -13.98 -5.82
N LEU A 33 -4.61 -13.01 -6.71
CA LEU A 33 -5.42 -11.79 -6.75
C LEU A 33 -6.89 -12.08 -7.03
N GLN A 34 -7.20 -13.01 -7.94
CA GLN A 34 -8.59 -13.41 -8.20
C GLN A 34 -9.27 -13.98 -6.94
N ARG A 35 -8.59 -14.88 -6.22
CA ARG A 35 -9.10 -15.46 -4.96
C ARG A 35 -9.31 -14.39 -3.89
N PHE A 36 -8.37 -13.45 -3.79
CA PHE A 36 -8.45 -12.35 -2.86
C PHE A 36 -9.63 -11.42 -3.14
N LEU A 37 -9.94 -11.15 -4.41
CA LEU A 37 -11.09 -10.32 -4.80
C LEU A 37 -12.43 -11.01 -4.56
N THR A 38 -12.48 -12.34 -4.59
CA THR A 38 -13.71 -13.11 -4.36
C THR A 38 -14.00 -13.34 -2.86
N ASP A 39 -12.99 -13.25 -2.00
CA ASP A 39 -13.17 -13.38 -0.55
C ASP A 39 -13.53 -12.03 0.07
N THR A 40 -14.81 -11.84 0.36
CA THR A 40 -15.34 -10.58 0.89
C THR A 40 -14.70 -10.19 2.23
N ALA A 41 -14.44 -11.14 3.11
CA ALA A 41 -13.88 -10.87 4.43
C ALA A 41 -12.43 -10.40 4.32
N LEU A 42 -11.61 -11.08 3.51
CA LEU A 42 -10.23 -10.67 3.23
C LEU A 42 -10.17 -9.34 2.48
N TYR A 43 -11.06 -9.13 1.51
CA TYR A 43 -11.15 -7.90 0.75
C TYR A 43 -11.44 -6.70 1.67
N TYR A 44 -12.46 -6.80 2.52
CA TYR A 44 -12.82 -5.78 3.50
C TYR A 44 -11.69 -5.54 4.52
N PHE A 45 -11.14 -6.62 5.09
CA PHE A 45 -10.04 -6.53 6.06
C PHE A 45 -8.81 -5.84 5.46
N SER A 46 -8.49 -6.11 4.20
CA SER A 46 -7.43 -5.41 3.51
C SER A 46 -7.70 -3.93 3.30
N GLY A 47 -8.97 -3.54 3.17
CA GLY A 47 -9.42 -2.17 3.13
C GLY A 47 -9.14 -1.46 4.45
N ALA A 48 -9.48 -2.10 5.56
CA ALA A 48 -9.18 -1.60 6.91
C ALA A 48 -7.66 -1.40 7.10
N LEU A 49 -6.85 -2.41 6.80
CA LEU A 49 -5.39 -2.30 6.89
C LEU A 49 -4.81 -1.21 5.98
N ALA A 50 -5.29 -1.11 4.74
CA ALA A 50 -4.85 -0.08 3.80
C ALA A 50 -5.19 1.33 4.29
N LEU A 51 -6.40 1.52 4.85
CA LEU A 51 -6.83 2.79 5.40
C LEU A 51 -5.98 3.16 6.62
N THR A 52 -5.84 2.25 7.59
CA THR A 52 -5.03 2.48 8.80
C THR A 52 -3.58 2.81 8.45
N GLY A 53 -2.96 2.04 7.54
CA GLY A 53 -1.60 2.29 7.09
C GLY A 53 -1.46 3.61 6.33
N GLY A 54 -2.42 3.94 5.45
CA GLY A 54 -2.43 5.19 4.71
C GLY A 54 -2.57 6.41 5.62
N VAL A 55 -3.49 6.37 6.57
CA VAL A 55 -3.66 7.43 7.58
C VAL A 55 -2.40 7.56 8.43
N ALA A 56 -1.81 6.46 8.89
CA ALA A 56 -0.56 6.49 9.65
C ALA A 56 0.58 7.17 8.86
N ILE A 57 0.74 6.84 7.57
CA ILE A 57 1.72 7.50 6.71
C ILE A 57 1.45 9.00 6.65
N LEU A 58 0.20 9.43 6.41
CA LEU A 58 -0.13 10.86 6.29
C LEU A 58 0.00 11.63 7.61
N LEU A 59 -0.23 10.97 8.76
CA LEU A 59 -0.03 11.60 10.07
C LEU A 59 1.45 11.89 10.34
N PHE A 60 2.35 10.97 9.96
CA PHE A 60 3.77 11.11 10.26
C PHE A 60 4.61 11.66 9.08
N HIS A 61 4.07 11.64 7.87
CA HIS A 61 4.77 11.99 6.64
C HIS A 61 3.78 12.45 5.54
N ASN A 62 3.31 13.69 5.64
CA ASN A 62 2.52 14.36 4.59
C ASN A 62 3.28 15.60 4.08
N LEU A 63 4.31 15.36 3.27
CA LEU A 63 5.20 16.39 2.74
C LEU A 63 5.02 16.50 1.23
N TRP A 64 4.65 17.69 0.75
CA TRP A 64 4.57 18.04 -0.67
C TRP A 64 5.80 18.84 -1.08
N VAL A 65 6.94 18.14 -1.16
CA VAL A 65 8.24 18.69 -1.56
C VAL A 65 8.65 18.09 -2.90
N ALA A 66 9.34 18.85 -3.75
CA ALA A 66 9.77 18.41 -5.07
C ALA A 66 10.99 17.46 -5.03
N ASP A 67 10.94 16.44 -4.16
CA ASP A 67 11.94 15.38 -4.05
C ASP A 67 11.26 14.02 -3.83
N TRP A 68 12.06 12.96 -3.69
CA TRP A 68 11.57 11.58 -3.58
C TRP A 68 10.56 11.36 -2.45
N ARG A 69 10.56 12.18 -1.39
CA ARG A 69 9.66 12.04 -0.24
C ARG A 69 8.20 12.24 -0.62
N VAL A 70 7.91 12.94 -1.72
CA VAL A 70 6.54 13.09 -2.23
C VAL A 70 5.91 11.76 -2.61
N LEU A 71 6.72 10.77 -3.03
CA LEU A 71 6.23 9.44 -3.38
C LEU A 71 5.60 8.76 -2.17
N LEU A 72 6.18 8.93 -0.98
CA LEU A 72 5.61 8.39 0.26
C LEU A 72 4.26 9.06 0.59
N THR A 73 4.16 10.37 0.41
CA THR A 73 2.91 11.12 0.59
C THR A 73 1.83 10.63 -0.39
N ILE A 74 2.19 10.43 -1.66
CA ILE A 74 1.29 9.88 -2.69
C ILE A 74 0.83 8.47 -2.30
N LEU A 75 1.74 7.61 -1.85
CA LEU A 75 1.41 6.25 -1.40
C LEU A 75 0.48 6.25 -0.19
N GLY A 76 0.65 7.20 0.73
CA GLY A 76 -0.26 7.42 1.86
C GLY A 76 -1.68 7.73 1.37
N TRP A 77 -1.83 8.73 0.50
CA TRP A 77 -3.13 9.10 -0.09
C TRP A 77 -3.77 7.99 -0.91
N LEU A 78 -3.01 7.28 -1.75
CA LEU A 78 -3.51 6.13 -2.51
C LEU A 78 -4.00 5.00 -1.58
N SER A 79 -3.30 4.77 -0.47
CA SER A 79 -3.70 3.76 0.51
C SER A 79 -4.98 4.14 1.24
N VAL A 80 -5.15 5.43 1.58
CA VAL A 80 -6.39 5.97 2.14
C VAL A 80 -7.55 5.82 1.15
N ALA A 81 -7.38 6.29 -0.09
CA ALA A 81 -8.42 6.23 -1.11
C ALA A 81 -8.86 4.79 -1.39
N LYS A 82 -7.89 3.88 -1.55
CA LYS A 82 -8.15 2.44 -1.75
C LYS A 82 -8.82 1.81 -0.53
N GLY A 83 -8.37 2.16 0.67
CA GLY A 83 -8.95 1.66 1.92
C GLY A 83 -10.42 2.06 2.06
N LEU A 84 -10.73 3.35 1.85
CA LEU A 84 -12.10 3.85 1.83
C LEU A 84 -12.95 3.14 0.77
N ALA A 85 -12.46 3.02 -0.45
CA ALA A 85 -13.19 2.36 -1.53
C ALA A 85 -13.57 0.91 -1.20
N ARG A 86 -12.70 0.17 -0.51
CA ARG A 86 -12.94 -1.23 -0.12
C ARG A 86 -13.84 -1.41 1.10
N LEU A 87 -13.96 -0.38 1.94
CA LEU A 87 -14.79 -0.43 3.15
C LEU A 87 -16.22 0.05 2.89
N LEU A 88 -16.41 0.88 1.87
CA LEU A 88 -17.69 1.49 1.52
C LEU A 88 -18.45 0.73 0.42
N VAL A 89 -17.78 -0.18 -0.28
CA VAL A 89 -18.32 -1.02 -1.37
C VAL A 89 -18.18 -2.48 -0.98
#